data_AF-A0A212J2M5-F1
#
_entry.id   AF-A0A212J2M5-F1
#
_cell.length_a   1.000
_cell.length_b   1.000
_cell.length_c   1.000
_cell.angle_alpha   90.00
_cell.angle_beta   90.00
_cell.angle_gamma   90.00
#
_symmetry.space_group_name_H-M   'P 1'
#
loop_
_entity.id
_entity.type
_entity.pdbx_description
1 polymer ?
#
loop_
_entity_poly.entity_id
_entity_poly.type
_entity_poly.pdbx_seq_one_letter_code
_entity_poly.pdbx_strand_id
1 'polypeptide(L)'
;MLLRLFTAAEDGEAYKRVLKRRCVLFEVLIVLGLATIAGAYFLGKVMPDFVRGFYPGVGTGVALSCAFGLFGTKRTLKDEKKLRAELIKETDERGKEVTLRAASTTSLLLIVAAYVALMVAVAVDLTVFFTLLGTILLFFIIFLSAHAYYNKKL
;
A
#
# COMPACT_ATOMS: atom_id res chain seq x y z
N MET A 1 0.99 -6.63 15.11
CA MET A 1 2.41 -6.28 14.81
C MET A 1 2.53 -5.18 13.76
N LEU A 2 1.78 -5.22 12.65
CA LEU A 2 1.81 -4.21 11.58
C LEU A 2 1.30 -2.82 11.97
N LEU A 3 0.36 -2.71 12.92
CA LEU A 3 -0.20 -1.41 13.34
C LEU A 3 0.79 -0.50 14.09
N ARG A 4 1.86 -1.07 14.68
CA ARG A 4 2.96 -0.29 15.29
C ARG A 4 3.91 0.35 14.26
N LEU A 5 3.64 0.20 12.95
CA LEU A 5 4.32 0.93 11.87
C LEU A 5 3.69 2.30 11.59
N PHE A 6 2.45 2.52 12.03
CA PHE A 6 1.66 3.73 11.72
C PHE A 6 1.22 4.53 12.95
N THR A 7 1.42 4.02 14.16
CA THR A 7 1.13 4.77 15.38
C THR A 7 2.10 5.93 15.55
N ALA A 8 1.58 7.16 15.42
CA ALA A 8 2.26 8.39 15.80
C ALA A 8 2.75 8.26 17.25
N ALA A 9 4.03 8.57 17.46
CA ALA A 9 4.65 8.53 18.76
C ALA A 9 4.60 9.93 19.38
N GLU A 10 4.24 10.03 20.67
CA GLU A 10 4.20 11.30 21.40
C GLU A 10 5.60 11.91 21.59
N ASP A 11 6.65 11.08 21.57
CA ASP A 11 8.06 11.49 21.74
C ASP A 11 8.88 11.40 20.44
N GLY A 12 9.77 12.38 20.23
CA GLY A 12 10.65 12.46 19.06
C GLY A 12 11.56 11.23 18.85
N GLU A 13 12.01 10.57 19.93
CA GLU A 13 12.81 9.33 19.86
C GLU A 13 11.99 8.10 19.48
N ALA A 14 10.72 8.04 19.89
CA ALA A 14 9.81 6.99 19.46
C ALA A 14 9.38 7.20 18.00
N TYR A 15 9.27 8.45 17.54
CA TYR A 15 9.00 8.77 16.13
C TYR A 15 10.15 8.35 15.19
N LYS A 16 11.42 8.56 15.59
CA LYS A 16 12.59 8.04 14.85
C LYS A 16 12.53 6.52 14.67
N ARG A 17 12.06 5.77 15.69
CA ARG A 17 11.89 4.31 15.60
C ARG A 17 10.80 3.91 14.60
N VAL A 18 9.71 4.67 14.53
CA VAL A 18 8.65 4.47 13.51
C VAL A 18 9.21 4.71 12.11
N LEU A 19 9.93 5.82 11.89
CA LEU A 19 10.57 6.12 10.60
C LEU A 19 11.57 5.04 10.17
N LYS A 20 12.41 4.54 11.09
CA LYS A 20 13.34 3.44 10.79
C LYS A 20 12.60 2.17 10.34
N ARG A 21 11.45 1.84 10.97
CA ARG A 21 10.63 0.70 10.53
C ARG A 21 9.98 0.94 9.17
N ARG A 22 9.53 2.16 8.87
CA ARG A 22 9.04 2.54 7.54
C ARG A 22 10.14 2.36 6.48
N CYS A 23 11.39 2.73 6.79
CA CYS A 23 12.53 2.45 5.92
C CYS A 23 12.73 0.96 5.67
N VAL A 24 12.68 0.12 6.71
CA VAL A 24 12.78 -1.35 6.55
C VAL A 24 11.66 -1.88 5.68
N LEU A 25 10.44 -1.38 5.83
CA LEU A 25 9.31 -1.77 4.98
C LEU A 25 9.54 -1.39 3.52
N PHE A 26 10.03 -0.18 3.25
CA PHE A 26 10.43 0.20 1.89
C PHE A 26 11.55 -0.68 1.34
N GLU A 27 12.56 -1.03 2.14
CA GLU A 27 13.64 -1.93 1.72
C GLU A 27 13.10 -3.32 1.37
N VAL A 28 12.20 -3.89 2.18
CA VAL A 28 11.55 -5.18 1.90
C VAL A 28 10.73 -5.11 0.60
N LEU A 29 9.99 -4.02 0.38
CA LEU A 29 9.20 -3.85 -0.86
C LEU A 29 10.10 -3.68 -2.10
N ILE A 30 11.25 -3.02 -1.98
CA ILE A 30 12.25 -2.94 -3.06
C ILE A 30 12.79 -4.32 -3.38
N VAL A 31 13.16 -5.11 -2.37
CA VAL A 31 13.63 -6.50 -2.57
C VAL A 31 12.56 -7.35 -3.27
N LEU A 32 11.29 -7.20 -2.87
CA LEU A 32 10.18 -7.87 -3.53
C LEU A 32 10.04 -7.44 -5.00
N GLY A 33 10.14 -6.13 -5.29
CA GLY A 33 10.12 -5.60 -6.67
C GLY A 33 11.30 -6.07 -7.52
N LEU A 34 12.49 -6.23 -6.92
CA LEU A 34 13.65 -6.81 -7.62
C LEU A 34 13.47 -8.31 -7.85
N ALA A 35 12.87 -9.03 -6.90
CA ALA A 35 12.57 -10.45 -7.04
C ALA A 35 11.54 -10.69 -8.17
N THR A 36 10.55 -9.82 -8.35
CA THR A 36 9.61 -9.93 -9.48
C THR A 36 10.28 -9.69 -10.83
N ILE A 37 11.22 -8.74 -10.92
CA ILE A 37 12.03 -8.51 -12.13
C ILE A 37 12.90 -9.73 -12.44
N ALA A 38 13.60 -10.26 -11.43
CA ALA A 38 14.46 -11.43 -11.58
C ALA A 38 13.64 -12.66 -12.00
N GLY A 39 12.50 -12.91 -11.35
CA GLY A 39 11.59 -13.99 -11.70
C GLY A 39 11.09 -13.88 -13.15
N ALA A 40 10.76 -12.67 -13.60
CA ALA A 40 10.38 -12.44 -14.99
C ALA A 40 11.50 -12.74 -15.98
N TYR A 41 12.76 -12.45 -15.63
CA TYR A 41 13.92 -12.78 -16.46
C TYR A 41 14.15 -14.30 -16.55
N PHE A 42 14.05 -15.03 -15.43
CA PHE A 42 14.25 -16.48 -15.39
C PHE A 42 13.11 -17.26 -16.06
N LEU A 43 11.86 -16.86 -15.85
CA LEU A 43 10.69 -17.53 -16.43
C LEU A 43 10.27 -16.96 -17.80
N GLY A 44 10.89 -15.87 -18.26
CA GLY A 44 10.45 -15.14 -19.45
C GLY A 44 10.49 -15.92 -20.77
N LYS A 45 11.16 -17.07 -20.83
CA LYS A 45 11.15 -17.98 -22.00
C LYS A 45 9.90 -18.86 -22.08
N VAL A 46 9.18 -19.02 -20.96
CA VAL A 46 8.00 -19.92 -20.84
C VAL A 46 6.69 -19.11 -20.78
N MET A 47 6.79 -17.78 -20.71
CA MET A 47 5.63 -16.89 -20.53
C MET A 47 5.21 -16.20 -21.83
N PRO A 48 3.92 -15.84 -21.97
CA PRO A 48 3.44 -15.01 -23.08
C PRO A 48 4.16 -13.66 -23.15
N ASP A 49 4.32 -13.11 -24.35
CA ASP A 49 5.08 -11.87 -24.60
C ASP A 49 4.58 -10.68 -23.77
N PHE A 50 3.27 -10.56 -23.59
CA PHE A 50 2.68 -9.51 -22.74
C PHE A 50 3.14 -9.64 -21.27
N VAL A 51 3.11 -10.85 -20.73
CA VAL A 51 3.49 -11.12 -19.33
C VAL A 51 4.97 -10.85 -19.10
N ARG A 52 5.79 -11.14 -20.12
CA ARG A 52 7.23 -10.89 -20.12
C ARG A 52 7.56 -9.40 -20.00
N GLY A 53 6.74 -8.51 -20.55
CA GLY A 53 6.87 -7.06 -20.37
C GLY A 53 6.19 -6.53 -19.09
N PHE A 54 5.05 -7.11 -18.71
CA PHE A 54 4.25 -6.64 -17.58
C PHE A 54 4.94 -6.81 -16.22
N TYR A 55 5.49 -7.99 -15.92
CA TYR A 55 6.14 -8.25 -14.63
C TYR A 55 7.36 -7.36 -14.32
N PRO A 56 8.33 -7.17 -15.23
CA PRO A 56 9.42 -6.23 -14.98
C PRO A 56 8.92 -4.78 -14.94
N GLY A 57 7.86 -4.43 -15.69
CA GLY A 57 7.22 -3.12 -15.60
C GLY A 57 6.64 -2.82 -14.21
N VAL A 58 5.88 -3.76 -13.65
CA VAL A 58 5.34 -3.63 -12.28
C VAL A 58 6.45 -3.64 -11.24
N GLY A 59 7.42 -4.56 -11.37
CA GLY A 59 8.55 -4.67 -10.44
C GLY A 59 9.40 -3.40 -10.39
N THR A 60 9.69 -2.79 -11.54
CA THR A 60 10.43 -1.52 -11.62
C THR A 60 9.62 -0.35 -11.05
N GLY A 61 8.31 -0.28 -11.32
CA GLY A 61 7.44 0.74 -10.74
C GLY A 61 7.38 0.69 -9.21
N VAL A 62 7.24 -0.51 -8.64
CA VAL A 62 7.25 -0.71 -7.17
C VAL A 62 8.61 -0.37 -6.58
N ALA A 63 9.70 -0.82 -7.22
CA ALA A 63 11.06 -0.54 -6.74
C ALA A 63 11.37 0.96 -6.74
N LEU A 64 11.04 1.68 -7.82
CA LEU A 64 11.28 3.12 -7.93
C LEU A 64 10.45 3.92 -6.93
N SER A 65 9.15 3.66 -6.83
CA SER A 65 8.28 4.36 -5.88
C SER A 65 8.73 4.18 -4.43
N CYS A 66 9.12 2.95 -4.06
CA CYS A 66 9.67 2.67 -2.73
C CYS A 66 11.05 3.31 -2.52
N ALA A 67 11.91 3.36 -3.54
CA ALA A 67 13.21 4.02 -3.47
C ALA A 67 13.08 5.54 -3.25
N PHE A 68 12.15 6.20 -3.95
CA PHE A 68 11.85 7.62 -3.74
C PHE A 68 11.32 7.87 -2.31
N GLY A 69 10.38 7.04 -1.83
CA GLY A 69 9.85 7.12 -0.47
C GLY A 69 10.92 6.92 0.61
N LEU A 70 11.82 5.96 0.39
CA LEU A 70 12.95 5.67 1.27
C LEU A 70 13.95 6.81 1.30
N PHE A 71 14.28 7.42 0.16
CA PHE A 71 15.17 8.58 0.12
C PHE A 71 14.58 9.77 0.88
N GLY A 72 13.29 10.05 0.68
CA GLY A 72 12.56 11.07 1.44
C GLY A 72 12.62 10.82 2.94
N THR A 73 12.31 9.59 3.35
CA THR A 73 12.28 9.20 4.78
C THR A 73 13.67 9.24 5.42
N LYS A 74 14.71 8.80 4.71
CA LYS A 74 16.12 8.92 5.17
C LYS A 74 16.55 10.38 5.27
N ARG A 75 16.05 11.27 4.41
CA ARG A 75 16.31 12.72 4.49
C ARG A 75 15.61 13.36 5.68
N THR A 76 14.36 13.02 5.98
CA THR A 76 13.66 13.45 7.20
C THR A 76 14.40 12.97 8.44
N LEU A 77 14.89 11.73 8.47
CA LEU A 77 15.58 11.18 9.64
C LEU A 77 16.91 11.89 9.96
N LYS A 78 17.56 12.48 8.94
CA LYS A 78 18.82 13.23 9.11
C LYS A 78 18.62 14.69 9.55
N ASP A 79 17.43 15.26 9.35
CA ASP A 79 17.15 16.67 9.60
C ASP A 79 16.15 16.83 10.74
N GLU A 80 16.64 17.25 11.92
CA GLU A 80 15.83 17.36 13.12
C GLU A 80 14.71 18.40 12.99
N LYS A 81 14.89 19.45 12.18
CA LYS A 81 13.85 20.45 11.92
C LYS A 81 12.71 19.83 11.11
N LYS A 82 13.03 19.04 10.09
CA LYS A 82 12.03 18.33 9.28
C LYS A 82 11.31 17.25 10.08
N LEU A 83 12.04 16.52 10.91
CA LEU A 83 11.46 15.50 11.79
C LEU A 83 10.41 16.10 12.72
N ARG A 84 10.69 17.25 13.35
CA ARG A 84 9.73 17.94 14.23
C ARG A 84 8.52 18.49 13.45
N ALA A 85 8.75 19.05 12.26
CA ALA A 85 7.66 19.52 11.41
C ALA A 85 6.72 18.39 10.97
N GLU A 86 7.28 17.22 10.63
CA GLU A 86 6.51 16.05 10.20
C GLU A 86 5.75 15.41 11.36
N LEU A 87 6.30 15.44 12.58
CA LEU A 87 5.61 15.03 13.79
C LEU A 87 4.41 15.92 14.11
N ILE A 88 4.56 17.25 14.05
CA ILE A 88 3.44 18.19 14.26
C ILE A 88 2.34 17.94 13.22
N LYS A 89 2.74 17.68 11.97
CA LYS A 89 1.80 17.39 10.88
C LYS A 89 1.06 16.06 11.08
N GLU A 90 1.72 15.01 11.58
CA GLU A 90 1.06 13.72 11.86
C GLU A 90 0.11 13.78 13.05
N THR A 91 0.37 14.65 14.03
CA THR A 91 -0.45 14.80 15.24
C THR A 91 -1.62 15.79 15.04
N ASP A 92 -1.68 16.49 13.90
CA ASP A 92 -2.80 17.38 13.58
C ASP A 92 -4.11 16.61 13.36
N GLU A 93 -5.06 16.81 14.26
CA GLU A 93 -6.38 16.15 14.25
C GLU A 93 -7.14 16.42 12.95
N ARG A 94 -7.01 17.63 12.38
CA ARG A 94 -7.71 17.99 11.13
C ARG A 94 -7.19 17.16 9.95
N GLY A 95 -5.87 17.01 9.84
CA GLY A 95 -5.25 16.21 8.79
C GLY A 95 -5.67 14.74 8.85
N LYS A 96 -5.77 14.21 10.08
CA LYS A 96 -6.23 12.85 10.32
C LYS A 96 -7.69 12.67 9.90
N GLU A 97 -8.58 13.59 10.25
CA GLU A 97 -10.00 13.53 9.88
C GLU A 97 -10.20 13.59 8.36
N VAL A 98 -9.51 14.52 7.68
CA VAL A 98 -9.56 14.62 6.21
C VAL A 98 -9.09 13.31 5.56
N THR A 99 -7.99 12.72 6.04
CA THR A 99 -7.46 11.46 5.51
C THR A 99 -8.45 10.30 5.73
N LEU A 100 -9.09 10.22 6.90
CA LEU A 100 -10.09 9.19 7.19
C LEU A 100 -11.32 9.33 6.29
N ARG A 101 -11.83 10.56 6.12
CA ARG A 101 -12.96 10.83 5.21
C ARG A 101 -12.59 10.50 3.77
N ALA A 102 -11.42 10.95 3.31
CA ALA A 102 -10.92 10.62 1.97
C ALA A 102 -10.79 9.11 1.77
N ALA A 103 -10.25 8.37 2.74
CA ALA A 103 -10.13 6.91 2.67
C ALA A 103 -11.50 6.22 2.59
N SER A 104 -12.50 6.70 3.35
CA SER A 104 -13.88 6.19 3.31
C SER A 104 -14.56 6.47 1.96
N THR A 105 -14.43 7.68 1.42
CA THR A 105 -14.95 8.01 0.09
C THR A 105 -14.23 7.22 -0.99
N THR A 106 -12.91 7.06 -0.88
CA THR A 106 -12.10 6.30 -1.85
C THR A 106 -12.48 4.83 -1.86
N SER A 107 -12.66 4.21 -0.69
CA SER A 107 -13.07 2.80 -0.62
C SER A 107 -14.44 2.59 -1.24
N LEU A 108 -15.40 3.48 -1.00
CA LEU A 108 -16.72 3.43 -1.64
C LEU A 108 -16.61 3.57 -3.16
N LEU A 109 -15.86 4.56 -3.66
CA LEU A 109 -15.66 4.76 -5.10
C LEU A 109 -14.99 3.55 -5.76
N LEU A 110 -14.01 2.93 -5.10
CA LEU A 110 -13.35 1.72 -5.61
C LEU A 110 -14.31 0.53 -5.68
N ILE A 111 -15.22 0.35 -4.72
CA ILE A 111 -16.25 -0.70 -4.79
C ILE A 111 -17.20 -0.44 -5.95
N VAL A 112 -17.64 0.80 -6.16
CA VAL A 112 -18.51 1.17 -7.29
C VAL A 112 -17.80 0.90 -8.62
N ALA A 113 -16.55 1.32 -8.75
CA ALA A 113 -15.75 1.06 -9.95
C ALA A 113 -15.55 -0.44 -10.18
N ALA A 114 -15.26 -1.21 -9.12
CA ALA A 114 -15.12 -2.67 -9.20
C ALA A 114 -16.44 -3.36 -9.61
N TYR A 115 -17.58 -2.87 -9.14
CA TYR A 115 -18.90 -3.37 -9.56
C TYR A 115 -19.14 -3.13 -11.06
N VAL A 116 -18.84 -1.92 -11.57
CA VAL A 116 -18.95 -1.63 -13.01
C VAL A 116 -18.01 -2.53 -13.82
N ALA A 117 -16.76 -2.69 -13.38
CA ALA A 117 -15.80 -3.58 -14.02
C ALA A 117 -16.28 -5.04 -14.03
N LEU A 118 -16.92 -5.49 -12.94
CA LEU A 118 -17.50 -6.81 -12.82
C LEU A 118 -18.66 -7.03 -13.80
N MET A 119 -19.54 -6.03 -13.99
CA MET A 119 -20.62 -6.10 -14.99
C MET A 119 -20.07 -6.23 -16.42
N VAL A 120 -19.00 -5.50 -16.74
CA VAL A 120 -18.32 -5.63 -18.03
C VAL A 120 -17.65 -7.00 -18.16
N ALA A 121 -17.00 -7.49 -17.10
CA ALA A 121 -16.29 -8.76 -17.10
C ALA A 121 -17.20 -9.97 -17.35
N VAL A 122 -18.46 -9.95 -16.87
CA VAL A 122 -19.45 -11.02 -17.17
C VAL A 122 -19.60 -11.23 -18.68
N ALA A 123 -19.56 -10.15 -19.46
CA ALA A 123 -19.73 -10.22 -20.91
C ALA A 123 -18.43 -10.57 -21.66
N VAL A 124 -17.26 -10.42 -21.02
CA VAL A 124 -15.95 -10.64 -21.65
C VAL A 124 -15.42 -12.03 -21.35
N ASP A 125 -15.29 -12.39 -20.07
CA ASP A 125 -14.68 -13.66 -19.65
C ASP A 125 -15.07 -14.03 -18.20
N LEU A 126 -15.52 -15.27 -18.01
CA LEU A 126 -15.96 -15.76 -16.70
C LEU A 126 -14.81 -15.87 -15.68
N THR A 127 -13.57 -16.12 -16.11
CA THR A 127 -12.40 -16.14 -15.23
C THR A 127 -12.12 -14.75 -14.68
N VAL A 128 -12.18 -13.72 -15.53
CA VAL A 128 -12.03 -12.32 -15.11
C VAL A 128 -13.17 -11.93 -14.16
N PHE A 129 -14.39 -12.37 -14.44
CA PHE A 129 -15.51 -12.18 -13.52
C PHE A 129 -15.28 -12.79 -12.14
N PHE A 130 -14.89 -14.08 -12.05
CA PHE A 130 -14.68 -14.74 -10.75
C PHE A 130 -13.50 -14.14 -9.98
N THR A 131 -12.45 -13.68 -10.67
CA THR A 131 -11.32 -13.01 -10.01
C THR A 131 -11.70 -11.63 -9.45
N LEU A 132 -12.48 -10.83 -10.18
CA LEU A 132 -13.06 -9.57 -9.69
C LEU A 132 -14.01 -9.81 -8.52
N LEU A 133 -14.92 -10.79 -8.63
CA LEU A 133 -15.86 -11.16 -7.57
C LEU A 133 -15.11 -11.58 -6.30
N GLY A 134 -14.11 -12.45 -6.43
CA GLY A 134 -13.26 -12.88 -5.32
C GLY A 134 -12.54 -11.71 -4.66
N THR A 135 -12.06 -10.74 -5.45
CA THR A 135 -11.41 -9.52 -4.94
C THR A 135 -12.36 -8.65 -4.13
N ILE A 136 -13.61 -8.46 -4.59
CA ILE A 136 -14.65 -7.72 -3.87
C ILE A 136 -15.01 -8.43 -2.56
N LEU A 137 -15.21 -9.75 -2.59
CA LEU A 137 -15.50 -10.53 -1.39
C LEU A 137 -14.37 -10.46 -0.37
N LEU A 138 -13.12 -10.58 -0.82
CA LEU A 138 -11.95 -10.45 0.03
C LEU A 138 -11.87 -9.06 0.66
N PHE A 139 -12.17 -8.00 -0.11
CA PHE A 139 -12.25 -6.65 0.42
C PHE A 139 -13.28 -6.55 1.56
N PHE A 140 -14.48 -7.11 1.40
CA PHE A 140 -15.50 -7.10 2.47
C PHE A 140 -15.07 -7.88 3.71
N ILE A 141 -14.40 -9.03 3.55
CA ILE A 141 -13.86 -9.81 4.68
C ILE A 141 -12.80 -8.98 5.44
N ILE A 142 -11.89 -8.33 4.72
CA ILE A 142 -10.87 -7.47 5.32
C ILE A 142 -11.52 -6.27 6.01
N PHE A 143 -12.50 -5.63 5.38
CA PHE A 143 -13.21 -4.49 5.95
C PHE A 143 -13.97 -4.87 7.23
N LEU A 144 -14.73 -5.97 7.20
CA LEU A 144 -15.49 -6.46 8.35
C LEU A 144 -14.57 -6.90 9.50
N SER A 145 -13.48 -7.60 9.19
CA SER A 145 -12.50 -8.00 10.22
C SER A 145 -11.79 -6.79 10.83
N ALA A 146 -11.41 -5.79 10.03
CA ALA A 146 -10.86 -4.54 10.51
C ALA A 146 -11.88 -3.78 11.37
N HIS A 147 -13.13 -3.65 10.91
CA HIS A 147 -14.20 -3.00 11.65
C HIS A 147 -14.46 -3.69 13.00
N ALA A 148 -14.58 -5.01 13.01
CA ALA A 148 -14.76 -5.79 14.25
C ALA A 148 -13.57 -5.65 15.20
N TYR A 149 -12.34 -5.60 14.69
CA TYR A 149 -11.15 -5.38 15.50
C TYR A 149 -11.14 -3.98 16.14
N TYR A 150 -11.41 -2.94 15.37
CA TYR A 150 -11.40 -1.57 15.88
C TYR A 150 -12.57 -1.29 16.82
N ASN A 151 -13.75 -1.84 16.55
CA ASN A 151 -14.92 -1.71 17.42
C ASN A 151 -14.74 -2.40 18.79
N LYS A 152 -13.80 -3.35 18.91
CA LYS A 152 -13.44 -3.96 20.20
C LYS A 152 -12.35 -3.19 20.95
N LYS A 153 -11.61 -2.33 20.25
CA LYS A 153 -10.40 -1.68 20.77
C LYS A 153 -10.62 -0.21 21.11
N LEU A 154 -11.45 0.47 20.32
CA LEU A 154 -11.97 1.82 20.57
C LEU A 154 -13.20 1.71 21.46
#